data_AF-A0A1M5YIE3-F1
#
_entry.id   AF-A0A1M5YIE3-F1
#
_cell.length_a   1.000
_cell.length_b   1.000
_cell.length_c   1.000
_cell.angle_alpha   90.00
_cell.angle_beta   90.00
_cell.angle_gamma   90.00
#
_symmetry.space_group_name_H-M   'P 1'
#
loop_
_entity.id
_entity.type
_entity.pdbx_description
1 polymer ?
#
loop_
_entity_poly.entity_id
_entity_poly.type
_entity_poly.pdbx_seq_one_letter_code
_entity_poly.pdbx_strand_id
1 'polypeptide(L)' 'MTSNIEPLAREMAERICRRGGMPEADIPRWVDLHWPCAAAMLEAGVMDEGGQWVSDKDIRLGMEAYRERLRGPT' A
#
# COMPACT_ATOMS: atom_id res chain seq x y z
N MET A 1 19.60 -2.20 -2.91
CA MET A 1 18.79 -1.97 -4.13
C MET A 1 17.42 -1.54 -3.68
N THR A 2 17.15 -0.24 -3.60
CA THR A 2 15.78 0.25 -3.41
C THR A 2 15.03 -0.02 -4.71
N SER A 3 14.47 -1.23 -4.82
CA SER A 3 13.52 -1.55 -5.87
C SER A 3 12.45 -0.47 -5.85
N ASN A 4 12.13 0.13 -6.99
CA ASN A 4 11.09 1.15 -7.03
C ASN A 4 9.76 0.46 -6.70
N ILE A 5 9.32 0.56 -5.44
CA ILE A 5 8.13 -0.11 -4.91
C ILE A 5 6.83 0.50 -5.47
N GLU A 6 6.93 1.70 -6.06
CA GLU A 6 5.79 2.50 -6.51
C GLU A 6 4.89 1.78 -7.55
N PRO A 7 5.40 1.18 -8.64
CA PRO A 7 4.56 0.47 -9.59
C PRO A 7 3.81 -0.70 -8.94
N LEU A 8 4.48 -1.46 -8.08
CA LEU A 8 3.89 -2.60 -7.37
C LEU A 8 2.81 -2.15 -6.37
N ALA A 9 3.09 -1.09 -5.61
CA ALA A 9 2.15 -0.52 -4.64
C ALA A 9 0.91 0.07 -5.32
N ARG A 10 1.08 0.71 -6.49
CA ARG A 10 -0.04 1.20 -7.31
C ARG A 10 -0.92 0.06 -7.81
N GLU A 11 -0.31 -0.97 -8.40
CA GLU A 11 -1.05 -2.13 -8.89
C GLU A 11 -1.79 -2.84 -7.75
N MET A 12 -1.15 -2.99 -6.59
CA MET A 12 -1.79 -3.53 -5.39
C MET A 12 -2.98 -2.67 -4.94
N ALA A 13 -2.80 -1.34 -4.89
CA ALA A 13 -3.87 -0.42 -4.51
C ALA A 13 -5.06 -0.51 -5.46
N GLU A 14 -4.83 -0.56 -6.78
CA GLU A 14 -5.91 -0.76 -7.77
C GLU A 14 -6.69 -2.05 -7.51
N ARG A 15 -5.99 -3.17 -7.29
CA ARG A 15 -6.64 -4.47 -7.00
C ARG A 15 -7.51 -4.40 -5.75
N ILE A 16 -7.01 -3.76 -4.69
CA ILE A 16 -7.78 -3.57 -3.45
C ILE A 16 -9.04 -2.75 -3.72
N CYS A 17 -8.96 -1.68 -4.52
CA CYS A 17 -10.11 -0.84 -4.85
C CYS A 17 -11.17 -1.60 -5.65
N ARG A 18 -10.75 -2.32 -6.71
CA ARG A 18 -11.66 -3.14 -7.52
C ARG A 18 -12.33 -4.21 -6.68
N ARG A 19 -11.59 -4.92 -5.82
CA ARG A 19 -12.13 -5.92 -4.89
C ARG A 19 -13.11 -5.31 -3.89
N GLY A 20 -12.87 -4.06 -3.48
CA GLY A 20 -13.76 -3.30 -2.60
C GLY A 20 -15.01 -2.74 -3.28
N GLY A 21 -15.17 -2.92 -4.60
CA GLY A 21 -16.32 -2.41 -5.36
C GLY A 21 -16.29 -0.90 -5.60
N MET A 22 -15.11 -0.27 -5.52
CA MET A 22 -14.96 1.15 -5.87
C MET A 22 -15.27 1.36 -7.37
N PRO A 23 -15.99 2.42 -7.76
CA PRO A 23 -16.22 2.74 -9.17
C PRO A 23 -14.90 2.95 -9.92
N GLU A 24 -14.74 2.35 -11.11
CA GLU A 24 -13.50 2.45 -11.91
C GLU A 24 -13.05 3.90 -12.17
N ALA A 25 -13.98 4.85 -12.25
CA ALA A 25 -13.69 6.27 -12.42
C ALA A 25 -12.97 6.91 -11.21
N ASP A 26 -13.18 6.37 -10.01
CA ASP A 26 -12.61 6.91 -8.76
C ASP A 26 -11.24 6.30 -8.42
N ILE A 27 -10.95 5.11 -8.97
CA ILE A 27 -9.74 4.33 -8.67
C ILE A 27 -8.45 5.12 -8.95
N PRO A 28 -8.25 5.80 -10.10
CA PRO A 28 -6.99 6.49 -10.37
C PRO A 28 -6.66 7.56 -9.32
N ARG A 29 -7.67 8.37 -8.95
CA ARG A 29 -7.51 9.42 -7.94
C ARG A 29 -7.18 8.81 -6.58
N TRP A 30 -7.81 7.71 -6.22
CA TRP A 30 -7.57 7.05 -4.95
C TRP A 30 -6.16 6.46 -4.88
N VAL A 31 -5.72 5.79 -5.94
CA VAL A 31 -4.38 5.21 -6.05
C VAL A 31 -3.31 6.29 -5.96
N ASP A 32 -3.47 7.42 -6.66
CA ASP A 32 -2.53 8.54 -6.59
C ASP A 32 -2.35 9.06 -5.16
N LEU A 33 -3.44 9.10 -4.39
CA LEU A 33 -3.40 9.57 -3.01
C LEU A 33 -2.83 8.52 -2.05
N HIS A 34 -3.01 7.23 -2.31
CA HIS A 34 -2.90 6.17 -1.29
C HIS A 34 -1.89 5.07 -1.59
N TRP A 35 -1.24 5.08 -2.77
CA TRP A 35 -0.15 4.15 -3.07
C TRP A 35 0.99 4.17 -2.03
N PRO A 36 1.34 5.28 -1.32
CA PRO A 36 2.40 5.23 -0.30
C PRO A 36 2.03 4.37 0.92
N CYS A 37 0.74 4.27 1.25
CA CYS A 37 0.26 3.37 2.29
C CYS A 37 0.42 1.92 1.85
N ALA A 38 0.00 1.61 0.62
CA ALA A 38 0.21 0.31 -0.01
C ALA A 38 1.71 -0.09 -0.02
N ALA A 39 2.61 0.84 -0.37
CA ALA A 39 4.05 0.61 -0.33
C ALA A 39 4.55 0.29 1.09
N ALA A 40 4.12 1.04 2.10
CA ALA A 40 4.52 0.80 3.48
C ALA A 40 4.04 -0.57 4.00
N MET A 41 2.83 -1.00 3.61
CA MET A 41 2.30 -2.31 3.99
C MET A 41 3.08 -3.47 3.35
N LEU A 42 3.50 -3.31 2.09
CA LEU A 42 4.37 -4.24 1.38
C LEU A 42 5.76 -4.31 2.01
N GLU A 43 6.37 -3.16 2.26
CA GLU A 43 7.72 -3.06 2.85
C GLU A 43 7.77 -3.63 4.27
N ALA A 44 6.72 -3.43 5.07
CA ALA A 44 6.58 -4.02 6.41
C ALA A 44 6.26 -5.53 6.36
N GLY A 45 5.92 -6.07 5.18
CA GLY A 45 5.54 -7.46 4.97
C GLY A 45 4.26 -7.84 5.72
N VAL A 46 3.40 -6.87 6.06
CA VAL A 46 2.07 -7.11 6.65
C VAL A 46 1.02 -7.39 5.58
N MET A 47 1.33 -7.02 4.33
CA MET A 47 0.49 -7.25 3.18
C MET A 47 1.28 -7.89 2.04
N ASP A 48 0.67 -8.94 1.51
CA ASP A 48 0.64 -9.39 0.14
C ASP A 48 0.91 -8.47 -1.07
N GLU A 49 1.66 -8.89 -2.10
CA GLU A 49 1.59 -8.24 -3.43
C GLU A 49 0.19 -8.30 -4.08
N GLY A 50 -0.65 -9.26 -3.66
CA GLY A 50 -2.06 -9.36 -4.03
C GLY A 50 -2.97 -8.48 -3.19
N GLY A 51 -2.44 -7.69 -2.25
CA GLY A 51 -3.24 -6.86 -1.35
C GLY A 51 -4.02 -7.67 -0.31
N GLN A 52 -3.52 -8.85 0.05
CA GLN A 52 -4.05 -9.67 1.13
C GLN A 52 -3.25 -9.45 2.42
N TRP A 53 -3.95 -9.41 3.55
CA TRP A 53 -3.30 -9.34 4.86
C TRP A 53 -2.61 -10.67 5.16
N VAL A 54 -1.35 -10.61 5.61
CA VAL A 54 -0.63 -11.79 6.08
C VAL A 54 -1.07 -12.08 7.51
N SER A 55 -1.74 -13.21 7.73
CA SER A 55 -2.45 -13.55 8.98
C SER A 55 -1.59 -13.53 10.26
N ASP A 56 -0.28 -13.75 10.10
CA ASP A 56 0.65 -13.92 11.22
C ASP A 56 1.50 -12.67 11.48
N LYS A 57 1.20 -11.55 10.80
CA LYS A 57 1.97 -10.31 10.88
C LYS A 57 1.28 -9.25 11.72
N ASP A 58 2.05 -8.58 12.57
CA ASP A 58 1.55 -7.44 13.34
C ASP A 58 1.33 -6.23 12.43
N ILE A 59 0.05 -5.91 12.18
CA ILE A 59 -0.40 -4.77 11.37
C ILE A 59 0.17 -3.44 11.87
N ARG A 60 0.53 -3.34 13.16
CA ARG A 60 1.17 -2.14 13.74
C ARG A 60 2.47 -1.78 13.02
N LEU A 61 3.23 -2.77 12.55
CA LEU A 61 4.48 -2.55 11.80
C LEU A 61 4.21 -1.80 10.48
N GLY A 62 3.14 -2.15 9.76
CA GLY A 62 2.75 -1.45 8.54
C GLY A 62 2.31 -0.01 8.81
N MET A 63 1.62 0.23 9.92
CA MET A 63 1.20 1.58 10.32
C MET A 63 2.37 2.46 10.77
N GLU A 64 3.39 1.88 11.40
CA GLU A 64 4.62 2.59 11.78
C GLU A 64 5.45 2.97 10.54
N ALA A 65 5.67 2.03 9.63
CA ALA A 65 6.34 2.29 8.35
C ALA A 65 5.63 3.41 7.56
N TYR A 66 4.29 3.40 7.54
CA TYR A 66 3.52 4.46 6.89
C TYR A 66 3.72 5.83 7.55
N ARG A 67 3.71 5.88 8.90
CA ARG A 67 3.95 7.13 9.64
C ARG A 67 5.35 7.69 9.41
N GLU A 68 6.38 6.84 9.35
CA GLU A 68 7.75 7.26 9.04
C GLU A 68 7.81 7.90 7.65
N ARG A 69 7.15 7.29 6.66
CA ARG A 69 7.06 7.82 5.30
C ARG A 69 6.37 9.18 5.21
N LEU A 70 5.35 9.43 6.05
CA LEU A 70 4.67 10.72 6.12
C LEU A 70 5.51 11.83 6.77
N ARG A 71 6.46 11.48 7.65
CA ARG A 71 7.30 12.46 8.34
C ARG A 71 8.36 13.09 7.42
N GLY A 72 8.62 12.50 6.25
CA GLY A 72 9.66 12.93 5.33
C GLY A 72 11.08 12.72 5.89
N PRO A 73 12.13 12.86 5.08
CA PRO A 73 13.50 12.85 5.59
C PRO A 73 13.71 14.10 6.45
N THR A 74 14.17 13.92 7.70
CA THR A 74 14.72 15.02 8.53
C THR A 74 15.96 15.62 7.91
#